data_AF-A0A3E0QQW8-F1
#
_entry.id   AF-A0A3E0QQW8-F1
#
_cell.length_a   1.000
_cell.length_b   1.000
_cell.length_c   1.000
_cell.angle_alpha   90.00
_cell.angle_beta   90.00
_cell.angle_gamma   90.00
#
_symmetry.space_group_name_H-M   'P 1'
#
loop_
_entity.id
_entity.type
_entity.pdbx_description
1 polymer ?
#
loop_
_entity_poly.entity_id
_entity_poly.type
_entity_poly.pdbx_seq_one_letter_code
_entity_poly.pdbx_strand_id
1 'polypeptide(L)'
;MLIPADSRFFDQFRHSCHFKNLTLLQSGDSFGELFLIDGRPRSASAASLEPTSVLVIAEQPFHELLRTHYDITRRIMAGLCQRQRDTNQHVHDLTFLDSRTRVIKNLILLANRHGQRSGNLIAIRMPLNYDELAQMAGVQKNVLAEVIRDIEDRGILRLSPNEYTLDLSKLRS
;
A
#
# COMPACT_ATOMS: atom_id res chain seq x y z
N MET A 1 -13.72 10.18 14.70
CA MET A 1 -12.79 11.12 15.37
C MET A 1 -11.38 10.82 14.87
N LEU A 2 -10.79 11.72 14.08
CA LEU A 2 -9.39 11.64 13.67
C LEU A 2 -8.62 12.65 14.51
N ILE A 3 -7.61 12.19 15.24
CA ILE A 3 -6.60 13.08 15.81
C ILE A 3 -5.67 13.41 14.64
N PRO A 4 -5.47 14.69 14.27
CA PRO A 4 -4.46 15.04 13.29
C PRO A 4 -3.09 14.75 13.91
N ALA A 5 -2.34 13.82 13.32
CA ALA A 5 -0.93 13.67 13.65
C ALA A 5 -0.19 14.84 12.97
N ASP A 6 0.32 15.76 13.80
CA ASP A 6 1.13 16.89 13.35
C ASP A 6 2.37 16.38 12.59
N SER A 7 2.89 17.14 11.63
CA SER A 7 4.04 16.75 10.79
C SER A 7 5.30 16.44 11.62
N ARG A 8 5.41 17.04 12.82
CA ARG A 8 6.48 16.76 13.81
C ARG A 8 6.36 15.40 14.50
N PHE A 9 5.16 14.81 14.53
CA PHE A 9 4.90 13.48 15.09
C PHE A 9 5.51 12.39 14.19
N PHE A 10 5.62 12.65 12.88
CA PHE A 10 6.18 11.73 11.89
C PHE A 10 7.71 11.57 12.04
N ASP A 11 8.43 12.67 12.29
CA ASP A 11 9.89 12.64 12.50
C ASP A 11 10.27 11.98 13.83
N GLN A 12 9.46 12.15 14.88
CA GLN A 12 9.72 11.57 16.20
C GLN A 12 9.47 10.03 16.24
N PHE A 13 8.60 9.50 15.37
CA PHE A 13 8.29 8.06 15.28
C PHE A 13 9.20 7.28 14.34
N ARG A 14 9.96 7.96 13.47
CA ARG A 14 10.98 7.32 12.61
C ARG A 14 12.09 6.62 13.42
N HIS A 15 12.22 6.97 14.71
CA HIS A 15 13.22 6.46 15.64
C HIS A 15 12.82 5.19 16.42
N SER A 16 11.61 4.64 16.25
CA SER A 16 11.23 3.35 16.84
C SER A 16 11.29 2.22 15.81
N CYS A 17 12.06 1.18 16.12
CA CYS A 17 12.36 0.07 15.21
C CYS A 17 11.08 -0.66 14.75
N HIS A 18 10.81 -0.60 13.44
CA HIS A 18 9.73 -1.25 12.68
C HIS A 18 8.35 -0.55 12.67
N PHE A 19 8.25 0.52 11.88
CA PHE A 19 6.98 0.97 11.31
C PHE A 19 6.74 0.31 9.95
N LYS A 20 5.59 -0.36 9.78
CA LYS A 20 5.16 -0.94 8.50
C LYS A 20 3.95 -0.17 7.98
N ASN A 21 4.09 0.40 6.78
CA ASN A 21 2.94 0.96 6.06
C ASN A 21 1.99 -0.18 5.66
N LEU A 22 0.77 -0.17 6.21
CA LEU A 22 -0.22 -1.20 5.89
C LEU A 22 -0.94 -0.92 4.56
N THR A 23 -1.21 0.35 4.27
CA THR A 23 -1.94 0.79 3.08
C THR A 23 -1.79 2.30 2.88
N LEU A 24 -1.76 2.72 1.62
CA LEU A 24 -1.90 4.11 1.21
C LEU A 24 -3.36 4.34 0.78
N LEU A 25 -4.00 5.36 1.34
CA LEU A 25 -5.40 5.72 1.07
C LEU A 25 -5.46 6.95 0.16
N GLN A 26 -6.39 6.95 -0.77
CA GLN A 26 -6.65 8.04 -1.70
C GLN A 26 -8.07 8.61 -1.54
N SER A 27 -8.38 9.64 -2.32
CA SER A 27 -9.73 10.23 -2.35
C SER A 27 -10.79 9.16 -2.62
N GLY A 28 -11.81 9.10 -1.77
CA GLY A 28 -12.88 8.10 -1.84
C GLY A 28 -12.65 6.87 -0.95
N ASP A 29 -11.45 6.67 -0.41
CA ASP A 29 -11.19 5.58 0.52
C ASP A 29 -11.71 5.88 1.93
N SER A 30 -12.06 4.81 2.66
CA SER A 30 -12.49 4.85 4.06
C SER A 30 -11.59 4.02 4.95
N PHE A 31 -11.42 4.43 6.20
CA PHE A 31 -10.64 3.70 7.19
C PHE A 31 -11.18 3.88 8.61
N GLY A 32 -10.74 2.99 9.51
CA GLY A 32 -11.13 3.03 10.91
C GLY A 32 -12.47 2.36 11.21
N GLU A 33 -13.02 1.65 10.23
CA GLU A 33 -14.28 0.89 10.33
C GLU A 33 -14.17 -0.32 11.25
N LEU A 34 -12.98 -0.93 11.41
CA LEU A 34 -12.80 -2.10 12.28
C LEU A 34 -13.26 -1.82 13.72
N PHE A 35 -12.78 -0.73 14.31
CA PHE A 35 -13.22 -0.28 15.65
C PHE A 35 -14.74 -0.09 15.71
N LEU A 36 -15.33 0.50 14.66
CA LEU A 36 -16.77 0.75 14.60
C LEU A 36 -17.60 -0.53 14.39
N ILE A 37 -16.98 -1.65 14.02
CA ILE A 37 -17.67 -2.92 13.75
C ILE A 37 -17.54 -3.88 14.94
N ASP A 38 -16.35 -4.04 15.50
CA ASP A 38 -16.07 -5.05 16.53
C ASP A 38 -15.76 -4.47 17.93
N GLY A 39 -15.70 -3.14 18.07
CA GLY A 39 -15.41 -2.44 19.32
C GLY A 39 -13.98 -2.62 19.85
N ARG A 40 -13.07 -3.24 19.09
CA ARG A 40 -11.69 -3.49 19.53
C ARG A 40 -10.80 -2.26 19.33
N PRO A 41 -9.69 -2.13 20.08
CA PRO A 41 -8.74 -1.03 19.91
C PRO A 41 -8.29 -0.87 18.45
N ARG A 42 -7.92 0.36 18.08
CA ARG A 42 -7.42 0.68 16.73
C ARG A 42 -6.32 -0.29 16.31
N SER A 43 -6.50 -0.93 15.17
CA SER A 43 -5.52 -1.87 14.60
C SER A 43 -4.31 -1.18 13.98
N ALA A 44 -4.41 0.12 13.68
CA ALA A 44 -3.37 0.91 13.03
C ALA A 44 -3.56 2.41 13.29
N SER A 45 -2.45 3.16 13.19
CA SER A 45 -2.45 4.63 13.14
C SER A 45 -2.61 5.12 11.70
N ALA A 46 -3.08 6.35 11.53
CA ALA A 46 -3.18 7.02 10.23
C ALA A 46 -2.50 8.40 10.29
N ALA A 47 -1.83 8.78 9.21
CA ALA A 47 -1.21 10.09 9.04
C ALA A 47 -1.45 10.57 7.59
N SER A 48 -1.62 11.88 7.42
CA SER A 48 -1.75 12.49 6.10
C SER A 48 -0.38 12.84 5.52
N LEU A 49 -0.12 12.49 4.26
CA LEU A 49 1.12 12.85 3.55
C LEU A 49 1.11 14.30 3.02
N GLU A 50 -0.08 14.85 2.82
CA GLU A 50 -0.33 16.20 2.30
C GLU A 50 -1.57 16.79 2.99
N PRO A 51 -1.82 18.11 2.88
CA PRO A 51 -3.06 18.71 3.40
C PRO A 51 -4.29 17.97 2.89
N THR A 52 -5.03 17.32 3.81
CA THR A 52 -6.12 16.40 3.48
C THR A 52 -7.40 16.82 4.21
N SER A 53 -8.53 16.77 3.50
CA SER A 53 -9.87 16.90 4.10
C SER A 53 -10.50 15.52 4.26
N VAL A 54 -11.11 15.27 5.41
CA VAL A 54 -11.72 13.98 5.76
C VAL A 54 -13.14 14.17 6.26
N LEU A 55 -14.04 13.28 5.85
CA LEU A 55 -15.37 13.19 6.44
C LEU A 55 -15.31 12.28 7.66
N VAL A 56 -15.82 12.75 8.80
CA VAL A 56 -15.84 11.97 10.04
C VAL A 56 -17.26 11.53 10.34
N ILE A 57 -17.46 10.22 10.46
CA ILE A 57 -18.72 9.62 10.93
C ILE A 57 -18.50 9.18 12.38
N ALA A 58 -19.38 9.60 13.28
CA ALA A 58 -19.40 9.13 14.66
C ALA A 58 -20.01 7.72 14.74
N GLU A 59 -19.76 7.03 15.85
CA GLU A 59 -20.15 5.62 16.02
C GLU A 59 -21.66 5.39 15.86
N GLN A 60 -22.49 6.16 16.55
CA GLN A 60 -23.95 6.03 16.46
C GLN A 60 -24.50 6.25 15.03
N PRO A 61 -24.17 7.36 14.34
CA PRO A 61 -24.56 7.54 12.93
C PRO A 61 -24.06 6.42 12.00
N PHE A 62 -22.86 5.87 12.25
CA PHE A 62 -22.34 4.76 11.47
C PHE A 62 -23.22 3.52 11.59
N HIS A 63 -23.57 3.12 12.81
CA HIS A 63 -24.46 1.97 13.03
C HIS A 63 -25.86 2.19 12.45
N GLU A 64 -26.37 3.42 12.52
CA GLU A 64 -27.65 3.77 11.89
C GLU A 64 -27.59 3.63 10.37
N LEU A 65 -26.51 4.10 9.74
CA LEU A 65 -26.28 3.92 8.30
C LEU A 65 -26.23 2.43 7.92
N LEU A 66 -25.53 1.60 8.69
CA LEU A 66 -25.48 0.15 8.44
C LEU A 66 -26.86 -0.51 8.51
N ARG A 67 -27.70 -0.08 9.47
CA ARG A 67 -29.05 -0.63 9.68
C ARG A 67 -30.03 -0.20 8.60
N THR A 68 -29.90 1.03 8.11
CA THR A 68 -30.88 1.66 7.21
C THR A 68 -30.50 1.51 5.73
N HIS A 69 -29.22 1.30 5.41
CA HIS A 69 -28.71 1.24 4.04
C HIS A 69 -27.87 -0.01 3.82
N TYR A 70 -28.53 -1.11 3.41
CA TYR A 70 -27.88 -2.39 3.17
C TYR A 70 -26.69 -2.33 2.18
N ASP A 71 -26.77 -1.46 1.16
CA ASP A 71 -25.69 -1.31 0.18
C ASP A 71 -24.39 -0.80 0.81
N ILE A 72 -24.47 0.04 1.85
CA ILE A 72 -23.30 0.51 2.60
C ILE A 72 -22.66 -0.67 3.33
N THR A 73 -23.48 -1.45 4.05
CA THR A 73 -23.04 -2.66 4.75
C THR A 73 -22.39 -3.66 3.81
N ARG A 74 -23.01 -3.92 2.65
CA ARG A 74 -22.46 -4.81 1.63
C ARG A 74 -21.11 -4.32 1.09
N ARG A 75 -20.96 -3.01 0.85
CA ARG A 75 -19.68 -2.43 0.38
C ARG A 75 -18.57 -2.56 1.42
N ILE A 76 -18.87 -2.31 2.69
CA ILE A 76 -17.92 -2.48 3.80
C ILE A 76 -17.49 -3.94 3.92
N MET A 77 -18.46 -4.88 3.91
CA MET A 77 -18.16 -6.31 3.93
C MET A 77 -17.28 -6.74 2.76
N ALA A 78 -17.60 -6.29 1.54
CA ALA A 78 -16.79 -6.58 0.36
C ALA A 78 -15.35 -6.05 0.51
N GLY A 79 -15.17 -4.85 1.07
CA GLY A 79 -13.86 -4.28 1.38
C GLY A 79 -13.07 -5.10 2.39
N LEU A 80 -13.72 -5.56 3.47
CA LEU A 80 -13.09 -6.45 4.46
C LEU A 80 -12.69 -7.80 3.86
N CYS A 81 -13.57 -8.41 3.06
CA CYS A 81 -13.25 -9.66 2.35
C CYS A 81 -12.06 -9.49 1.40
N GLN A 82 -11.98 -8.37 0.68
CA GLN A 82 -10.85 -8.09 -0.20
C GLN A 82 -9.55 -7.95 0.59
N ARG A 83 -9.55 -7.18 1.70
CA ARG A 83 -8.37 -7.04 2.57
C ARG A 83 -7.91 -8.38 3.15
N GLN A 84 -8.86 -9.25 3.52
CA GLN A 84 -8.54 -10.60 3.98
C GLN A 84 -7.87 -11.44 2.89
N ARG A 85 -8.40 -11.41 1.65
CA ARG A 85 -7.79 -12.10 0.51
C ARG A 85 -6.40 -11.57 0.19
N ASP A 86 -6.21 -10.25 0.21
CA ASP A 86 -4.92 -9.61 -0.03
C ASP A 86 -3.89 -10.04 1.04
N THR A 87 -4.31 -10.12 2.30
CA THR A 87 -3.46 -10.60 3.41
C THR A 87 -3.06 -12.07 3.21
N ASN A 88 -4.02 -12.93 2.86
CA ASN A 88 -3.74 -14.34 2.57
C ASN A 88 -2.80 -14.50 1.38
N GLN A 89 -2.97 -13.70 0.33
CA GLN A 89 -2.06 -13.70 -0.82
C GLN A 89 -0.66 -13.25 -0.43
N HIS A 90 -0.52 -12.24 0.43
CA HIS A 90 0.77 -11.79 0.93
C HIS A 90 1.47 -12.88 1.74
N VAL A 91 0.75 -13.60 2.62
CA VAL A 91 1.29 -14.74 3.37
C VAL A 91 1.73 -15.87 2.43
N HIS A 92 0.90 -16.20 1.43
CA HIS A 92 1.24 -17.17 0.40
C HIS A 92 2.52 -16.78 -0.33
N ASP A 93 2.63 -15.53 -0.77
CA ASP A 93 3.81 -15.03 -1.48
C ASP A 93 5.07 -15.14 -0.63
N LEU A 94 5.01 -14.78 0.66
CA LEU A 94 6.13 -14.91 1.60
C LEU A 94 6.55 -16.37 1.82
N THR A 95 5.61 -17.31 1.68
CA THR A 95 5.85 -18.74 1.92
C THR A 95 6.39 -19.46 0.68
N PHE A 96 5.89 -19.12 -0.51
CA PHE A 96 6.10 -19.92 -1.72
C PHE A 96 6.93 -19.24 -2.81
N LEU A 97 7.03 -17.92 -2.82
CA LEU A 97 7.82 -17.20 -3.84
C LEU A 97 9.22 -16.91 -3.32
N ASP A 98 10.22 -16.97 -4.19
CA ASP A 98 11.56 -16.51 -3.85
C ASP A 98 11.64 -14.97 -3.73
N SER A 99 12.72 -14.49 -3.13
CA SER A 99 12.93 -13.05 -2.88
C SER A 99 12.85 -12.20 -4.16
N ARG A 100 13.42 -12.68 -5.27
CA ARG A 100 13.43 -11.98 -6.56
C ARG A 100 12.01 -11.81 -7.10
N THR A 101 11.24 -12.89 -7.10
CA THR A 101 9.87 -12.93 -7.59
C THR A 101 8.98 -12.03 -6.73
N ARG A 102 9.16 -12.01 -5.40
CA ARG A 102 8.44 -11.08 -4.52
C ARG A 102 8.77 -9.62 -4.82
N VAL A 103 10.04 -9.27 -5.06
CA VAL A 103 10.43 -7.90 -5.43
C VAL A 103 9.75 -7.48 -6.73
N ILE A 104 9.85 -8.31 -7.78
CA ILE A 104 9.26 -8.01 -9.09
C ILE A 104 7.74 -7.88 -8.98
N LYS A 105 7.07 -8.80 -8.28
CA LYS A 105 5.61 -8.78 -8.08
C LYS A 105 5.16 -7.49 -7.38
N ASN A 106 5.86 -7.06 -6.33
CA ASN A 106 5.53 -5.83 -5.61
C ASN A 106 5.85 -4.57 -6.43
N LEU A 107 6.89 -4.59 -7.24
CA LEU A 107 7.20 -3.48 -8.16
C LEU A 107 6.09 -3.32 -9.22
N ILE A 108 5.60 -4.42 -9.79
CA ILE A 108 4.45 -4.41 -10.72
C ILE A 108 3.19 -3.92 -10.01
N LEU A 109 2.99 -4.31 -8.75
CA LEU A 109 1.85 -3.84 -7.96
C LEU A 109 1.88 -2.31 -7.77
N LEU A 110 3.03 -1.73 -7.43
CA LEU A 110 3.21 -0.28 -7.35
C LEU A 110 2.96 0.40 -8.71
N ALA A 111 3.49 -0.19 -9.78
CA ALA A 111 3.31 0.32 -11.14
C ALA A 111 1.82 0.33 -11.55
N ASN A 112 1.05 -0.71 -11.21
CA ASN A 112 -0.38 -0.76 -11.52
C ASN A 112 -1.22 0.20 -10.67
N ARG A 113 -0.77 0.54 -9.46
CA ARG A 113 -1.49 1.47 -8.57
C ARG A 113 -1.22 2.94 -8.88
N HIS A 114 0.03 3.28 -9.20
CA HIS A 114 0.49 4.67 -9.30
C HIS A 114 0.97 5.06 -10.71
N GLY A 115 1.15 4.08 -11.58
CA GLY A 115 1.72 4.29 -12.90
C GLY A 115 0.70 4.62 -13.98
N GLN A 116 1.18 5.34 -14.99
CA GLN A 116 0.47 5.58 -16.24
C GLN A 116 0.95 4.56 -17.27
N ARG A 117 0.02 3.73 -17.77
CA ARG A 117 0.34 2.69 -18.74
C ARG A 117 0.27 3.23 -20.17
N SER A 118 1.32 3.00 -20.93
CA SER A 118 1.40 3.25 -22.38
C SER A 118 1.92 1.99 -23.07
N GLY A 119 0.99 1.18 -23.59
CA GLY A 119 1.30 -0.13 -24.16
C GLY A 119 1.94 -1.08 -23.14
N ASN A 120 3.20 -1.44 -23.37
CA ASN A 120 4.00 -2.31 -22.49
C ASN A 120 4.82 -1.54 -21.45
N LEU A 121 4.83 -0.20 -21.52
CA LEU A 121 5.54 0.63 -20.56
C LEU A 121 4.58 1.13 -19.49
N ILE A 122 5.03 1.12 -18.24
CA ILE A 122 4.36 1.80 -17.14
C ILE A 122 5.33 2.81 -16.55
N ALA A 123 4.97 4.09 -16.57
CA ALA A 123 5.77 5.17 -15.99
C ALA A 123 5.14 5.65 -14.68
N ILE A 124 5.93 5.76 -13.62
CA ILE A 124 5.51 6.24 -12.31
C ILE A 124 6.27 7.54 -12.04
N ARG A 125 5.56 8.66 -11.87
CA ARG A 125 6.14 10.01 -11.67
C ARG A 125 6.50 10.29 -10.21
N MET A 126 7.24 9.39 -9.59
CA MET A 126 7.83 9.59 -8.27
C MET A 126 9.09 8.74 -8.12
N PRO A 127 10.03 9.09 -7.22
CA PRO A 127 11.17 8.23 -6.92
C PRO A 127 10.75 6.88 -6.36
N LEU A 128 11.51 5.82 -6.66
CA LEU A 128 11.30 4.50 -6.07
C LEU A 128 11.66 4.51 -4.58
N ASN A 129 10.70 4.19 -3.72
CA ASN A 129 10.93 4.04 -2.29
C ASN A 129 11.41 2.62 -1.96
N TYR A 130 12.72 2.46 -1.81
CA TYR A 130 13.34 1.16 -1.51
C TYR A 130 12.89 0.57 -0.17
N ASP A 131 12.60 1.42 0.82
CA ASP A 131 12.23 0.96 2.16
C ASP A 131 10.83 0.35 2.14
N GLU A 132 9.91 1.01 1.46
CA GLU A 132 8.55 0.51 1.23
C GLU A 132 8.58 -0.79 0.41
N LEU A 133 9.31 -0.81 -0.71
CA LEU A 133 9.38 -2.00 -1.56
C LEU A 133 10.02 -3.20 -0.84
N ALA A 134 11.06 -2.97 -0.03
CA ALA A 134 11.69 -4.01 0.77
C ALA A 134 10.73 -4.60 1.80
N GLN A 135 9.96 -3.75 2.49
CA GLN A 135 8.94 -4.17 3.46
C GLN A 135 7.80 -4.96 2.79
N MET A 136 7.33 -4.49 1.63
CA MET A 136 6.28 -5.17 0.85
C MET A 136 6.74 -6.53 0.33
N ALA A 137 7.99 -6.65 -0.12
CA ALA A 137 8.56 -7.91 -0.59
C ALA A 137 9.06 -8.82 0.54
N GLY A 138 9.15 -8.33 1.77
CA GLY A 138 9.70 -9.08 2.91
C GLY A 138 11.16 -9.48 2.65
N VAL A 139 11.98 -8.53 2.19
CA VAL A 139 13.41 -8.74 1.89
C VAL A 139 14.26 -7.68 2.55
N GLN A 140 15.54 -7.98 2.78
CA GLN A 140 16.52 -7.00 3.22
C GLN A 140 16.89 -6.04 2.08
N LYS A 141 17.34 -4.82 2.42
CA LYS A 141 17.67 -3.77 1.43
C LYS A 141 18.79 -4.18 0.46
N ASN A 142 19.78 -4.95 0.93
CA ASN A 142 20.86 -5.47 0.08
C ASN A 142 20.33 -6.43 -1.00
N VAL A 143 19.44 -7.36 -0.62
CA VAL A 143 18.77 -8.29 -1.55
C VAL A 143 17.91 -7.52 -2.55
N LEU A 144 17.17 -6.50 -2.08
CA LEU A 144 16.41 -5.63 -2.97
C LEU A 144 17.31 -4.94 -3.99
N ALA A 145 18.41 -4.31 -3.53
CA ALA A 145 19.33 -3.59 -4.41
C ALA A 145 19.97 -4.49 -5.47
N GLU A 146 20.29 -5.74 -5.13
CA GLU A 146 20.80 -6.75 -6.07
C GLU A 146 19.76 -7.07 -7.15
N VAL A 147 18.50 -7.31 -6.75
CA VAL A 147 17.42 -7.59 -7.71
C VAL A 147 17.13 -6.39 -8.60
N ILE A 148 17.09 -5.18 -8.03
CA ILE A 148 16.87 -3.93 -8.78
C ILE A 148 17.96 -3.74 -9.85
N ARG A 149 19.23 -3.95 -9.49
CA ARG A 149 20.34 -3.85 -10.43
C ARG A 149 20.20 -4.85 -11.58
N ASP A 150 19.91 -6.12 -11.29
CA ASP A 150 19.76 -7.13 -12.33
C ASP A 150 18.58 -6.81 -13.29
N ILE A 151 17.45 -6.29 -12.79
CA ILE A 151 16.34 -5.92 -13.68
C ILE A 151 16.59 -4.59 -14.42
N GLU A 152 17.42 -3.70 -13.89
CA GLU A 152 17.89 -2.50 -14.59
C GLU A 152 18.87 -2.87 -15.72
N ASP A 153 19.81 -3.78 -15.47
CA ASP A 153 20.77 -4.29 -16.46
C ASP A 153 20.06 -5.00 -17.63
N ARG A 154 18.96 -5.71 -17.35
CA ARG A 154 18.09 -6.32 -18.38
C ARG A 154 17.20 -5.29 -19.09
N GLY A 155 17.20 -4.05 -18.63
CA GLY A 155 16.37 -2.95 -19.15
C GLY A 155 14.88 -3.16 -18.93
N ILE A 156 14.50 -3.94 -17.91
CA ILE A 156 13.11 -4.11 -17.43
C ILE A 156 12.70 -2.89 -16.61
N LEU A 157 13.63 -2.34 -15.83
CA LEU A 157 13.43 -1.14 -15.02
C LEU A 157 14.36 -0.04 -15.51
N ARG A 158 13.86 1.19 -15.58
CA ARG A 158 14.68 2.39 -15.73
C ARG A 158 14.39 3.33 -14.59
N LEU A 159 15.42 3.70 -13.84
CA LEU A 159 15.32 4.63 -12.72
C LEU A 159 15.72 6.04 -13.15
N SER A 160 15.04 7.04 -12.59
CA SER A 160 15.37 8.45 -12.73
C SER A 160 15.06 9.15 -11.40
N PRO A 161 15.61 10.36 -11.14
CA PRO A 161 15.48 11.00 -9.83
C PRO A 161 14.03 11.20 -9.36
N ASN A 162 13.11 11.46 -10.29
CA ASN A 162 11.71 11.76 -9.99
C ASN A 162 10.72 10.81 -10.67
N GLU A 163 11.20 9.78 -11.36
CA GLU A 163 10.33 8.79 -12.02
C GLU A 163 11.04 7.46 -12.20
N TYR A 164 10.26 6.40 -12.38
CA TYR A 164 10.78 5.13 -12.86
C TYR A 164 9.82 4.50 -13.87
N THR A 165 10.37 3.76 -14.82
CA THR A 165 9.62 3.11 -15.90
C THR A 165 9.84 1.61 -15.87
N LEU A 166 8.76 0.84 -15.93
CA LEU A 166 8.78 -0.60 -16.13
C LEU A 166 8.44 -0.96 -17.57
N ASP A 167 9.21 -1.88 -18.15
CA ASP A 167 8.92 -2.53 -19.43
C ASP A 167 8.39 -3.95 -19.20
N LEU A 168 7.07 -4.10 -19.32
CA LEU A 168 6.36 -5.36 -19.14
C LEU A 168 6.70 -6.40 -20.21
N SER A 169 7.19 -5.99 -21.38
CA SER A 169 7.52 -6.93 -22.45
C SER A 169 8.70 -7.82 -22.08
N LYS A 170 9.61 -7.28 -21.26
CA LYS A 170 10.84 -7.96 -20.82
C LYS A 170 10.71 -8.76 -19.53
N LEU A 171 9.55 -8.68 -18.86
CA LEU A 171 9.26 -9.41 -17.63
C LEU A 171 8.90 -10.89 -17.86
N ARG A 172 8.63 -11.29 -19.09
CA ARG A 172 8.24 -12.66 -19.48
C ARG A 172 9.39 -13.46 -20.11
N SER A 173 10.58 -12.87 -20.18
CA SER A 173 11.83 -13.48 -20.67
C SER A 173 12.63 -14.07 -19.52
#